data_AF-A0A7L5BDM7-F1
#
_entry.id   AF-A0A7L5BDM7-F1
#
_cell.length_a   1.000
_cell.length_b   1.000
_cell.length_c   1.000
_cell.angle_alpha   90.00
_cell.angle_beta   90.00
_cell.angle_gamma   90.00
#
_symmetry.space_group_name_H-M   'P 1'
#
loop_
_entity.id
_entity.type
_entity.pdbx_description
1 polymer ?
#
loop_
_entity_poly.entity_id
_entity_poly.type
_entity_poly.pdbx_seq_one_letter_code
_entity_poly.pdbx_strand_id
1 'polypeptide(L)'
;MSEFEINDVKYRAEQLDAMQQFHVARRIAPVIAVVPNVLKSIKGDIGALQPLLEIVGKMPDDDVNYIISECMSVVYRLDGPGYVRVWTRGTNKPMFADMDMTVLLRIVFQVVSDNLLPFMSAGQQASPDQKPA
;
A
#
# COMPACT_ATOMS: atom_id res chain seq x y z
N MET A 1 -7.62 -2.35 12.57
CA MET A 1 -8.49 -2.89 11.50
C MET A 1 -9.19 -1.71 10.85
N SER A 2 -9.10 -1.59 9.54
CA SER A 2 -9.78 -0.55 8.77
C SER A 2 -10.90 -1.17 7.94
N GLU A 3 -12.01 -0.45 7.78
CA GLU A 3 -13.11 -0.82 6.90
C GLU A 3 -13.21 0.21 5.77
N PHE A 4 -13.50 -0.24 4.56
CA PHE A 4 -13.57 0.61 3.38
C PHE A 4 -14.44 -0.04 2.29
N GLU A 5 -14.83 0.75 1.30
CA GLU A 5 -15.74 0.31 0.24
C GLU A 5 -15.14 0.59 -1.14
N ILE A 6 -15.23 -0.40 -2.02
CA ILE A 6 -14.77 -0.31 -3.42
C ILE A 6 -15.87 -0.92 -4.28
N ASN A 7 -16.40 -0.15 -5.24
CA ASN A 7 -17.43 -0.60 -6.17
C ASN A 7 -18.65 -1.24 -5.46
N ASP A 8 -19.15 -0.55 -4.42
CA ASP A 8 -20.28 -1.00 -3.57
C ASP A 8 -20.04 -2.30 -2.79
N VAL A 9 -18.81 -2.81 -2.79
CA VAL A 9 -18.39 -3.97 -2.01
C VAL A 9 -17.63 -3.51 -0.77
N LYS A 10 -18.08 -4.00 0.39
CA LYS A 10 -17.45 -3.70 1.69
C LYS A 10 -16.26 -4.62 1.94
N TYR A 11 -15.15 -4.01 2.31
CA TYR A 11 -13.92 -4.68 2.68
C TYR A 11 -13.48 -4.26 4.07
N ARG A 12 -12.68 -5.11 4.69
CA ARG A 12 -11.89 -4.76 5.87
C ARG A 12 -10.48 -5.30 5.75
N ALA A 13 -9.52 -4.59 6.31
CA ALA A 13 -8.14 -5.02 6.40
C ALA A 13 -7.68 -5.12 7.86
N GLU A 14 -7.02 -6.22 8.18
CA GLU A 14 -6.24 -6.36 9.40
C GLU A 14 -4.88 -5.67 9.22
N GLN A 15 -4.15 -5.47 10.32
CA GLN A 15 -2.78 -4.98 10.24
C GLN A 15 -1.86 -6.11 9.77
N LEU A 16 -0.88 -5.75 8.94
CA LEU A 16 0.27 -6.61 8.67
C LEU A 16 1.05 -6.81 9.97
N ASP A 17 1.70 -7.97 10.13
CA ASP A 17 2.63 -8.15 11.25
C ASP A 17 3.87 -7.23 11.11
N ALA A 18 4.63 -7.05 12.19
CA ALA A 18 5.74 -6.11 12.20
C ALA A 18 6.82 -6.40 11.13
N MET A 19 7.08 -7.67 10.82
CA MET A 19 8.06 -8.06 9.81
C MET A 19 7.53 -7.82 8.40
N GLN A 20 6.26 -8.16 8.16
CA GLN A 20 5.57 -7.86 6.91
C GLN A 20 5.54 -6.35 6.66
N GLN A 21 5.20 -5.55 7.68
CA GLN A 21 5.23 -4.09 7.57
C GLN A 21 6.63 -3.58 7.23
N PHE A 22 7.68 -4.05 7.90
CA PHE A 22 9.06 -3.65 7.59
C PHE A 22 9.47 -4.02 6.16
N HIS A 23 9.12 -5.23 5.71
CA HIS A 23 9.43 -5.71 4.36
C HIS A 23 8.68 -4.95 3.26
N VAL A 24 7.42 -4.58 3.50
CA VAL A 24 6.63 -3.73 2.61
C VAL A 24 7.19 -2.31 2.62
N ALA A 25 7.44 -1.73 3.80
CA ALA A 25 7.99 -0.40 3.96
C ALA A 25 9.33 -0.23 3.23
N ARG A 26 10.26 -1.19 3.40
CA ARG A 26 11.57 -1.18 2.75
C ARG A 26 11.46 -1.13 1.22
N ARG A 27 10.50 -1.85 0.62
CA ARG A 27 10.31 -1.90 -0.83
C ARG A 27 9.64 -0.64 -1.39
N ILE A 28 8.75 -0.03 -0.61
CA ILE A 28 8.03 1.20 -1.00
C ILE A 28 8.83 2.47 -0.65
N ALA A 29 9.84 2.38 0.23
CA ALA A 29 10.67 3.51 0.65
C ALA A 29 11.23 4.37 -0.50
N PRO A 30 11.73 3.82 -1.63
CA PRO A 30 12.17 4.64 -2.76
C PRO A 30 11.06 5.53 -3.32
N VAL A 31 9.83 5.02 -3.37
CA VAL A 31 8.65 5.75 -3.85
C VAL A 31 8.30 6.88 -2.87
N ILE A 32 8.26 6.59 -1.56
CA ILE A 32 7.90 7.59 -0.52
C ILE A 32 8.89 8.76 -0.51
N ALA A 33 10.18 8.49 -0.70
CA ALA A 33 11.22 9.52 -0.66
C ALA A 33 11.03 10.63 -1.71
N VAL A 34 10.42 10.33 -2.86
CA VAL A 34 10.20 11.31 -3.94
C VAL A 34 8.82 11.96 -3.94
N VAL A 35 7.82 11.38 -3.26
CA VAL A 35 6.44 11.89 -3.22
C VAL A 35 6.35 13.38 -2.80
N PRO A 36 7.05 13.87 -1.77
CA PRO A 36 6.99 15.29 -1.39
C PRO A 36 7.47 16.24 -2.50
N ASN A 37 8.49 15.85 -3.25
CA ASN A 37 9.03 16.65 -4.35
C ASN A 37 8.05 16.69 -5.54
N VAL A 38 7.39 15.55 -5.79
CA VAL A 38 6.40 15.40 -6.84
C VAL A 38 5.14 16.19 -6.49
N LEU A 39 4.60 16.07 -5.27
CA LEU A 39 3.41 16.83 -4.81
C LEU A 39 3.60 18.35 -4.90
N LYS A 40 4.79 18.87 -4.61
CA LYS A 40 5.11 20.30 -4.80
C LYS A 40 5.05 20.76 -6.26
N SER A 41 5.15 19.81 -7.19
CA SER A 41 5.29 20.02 -8.63
C SER A 41 4.05 19.65 -9.44
N ILE A 42 3.02 19.01 -8.85
CA ILE A 42 1.76 18.57 -9.50
C ILE A 42 0.81 19.74 -9.83
N LYS A 43 1.31 20.93 -10.20
CA LYS A 43 0.47 22.00 -10.78
C LYS A 43 0.07 21.67 -12.24
N GLY A 44 -0.55 20.52 -12.46
CA GLY A 44 -1.07 20.06 -13.75
C GLY A 44 -0.04 19.48 -14.73
N ASP A 45 1.24 19.41 -14.35
CA ASP A 45 2.29 18.85 -15.20
C ASP A 45 2.46 17.34 -14.95
N ILE A 46 2.09 16.53 -15.95
CA ILE A 46 2.30 15.08 -15.94
C ILE A 46 3.80 14.74 -15.84
N GLY A 47 4.70 15.60 -16.34
CA GLY A 47 6.14 15.45 -16.21
C GLY A 47 6.64 15.46 -14.76
N ALA A 48 5.88 16.05 -13.84
CA ALA A 48 6.19 15.99 -12.40
C ALA A 48 6.11 14.57 -11.82
N LEU A 49 5.39 13.65 -12.49
CA LEU A 49 5.27 12.25 -12.08
C LEU A 49 6.42 11.37 -12.60
N GLN A 50 7.24 11.87 -13.53
CA GLN A 50 8.30 11.09 -14.18
C GLN A 50 9.23 10.38 -13.19
N PRO A 51 9.69 11.00 -12.09
CA PRO A 51 10.52 10.32 -11.10
C PRO A 51 9.81 9.13 -10.42
N LEU A 52 8.50 9.23 -10.19
CA LEU A 52 7.71 8.11 -9.64
C LEU A 52 7.60 6.99 -10.68
N LEU A 53 7.31 7.33 -11.94
CA LEU A 53 7.19 6.35 -13.02
C LEU A 53 8.50 5.58 -13.24
N GLU A 54 9.65 6.24 -13.14
CA GLU A 54 10.94 5.58 -13.23
C GLU A 54 11.20 4.61 -12.07
N ILE A 55 10.83 4.98 -10.84
CA ILE A 55 11.01 4.11 -9.68
C ILE A 55 10.08 2.90 -9.78
N VAL A 56 8.81 3.13 -10.12
CA VAL A 56 7.83 2.06 -10.32
C VAL A 56 8.29 1.13 -11.45
N GLY A 57 8.78 1.69 -12.56
CA GLY A 57 9.31 0.89 -13.69
C GLY A 57 10.61 0.15 -13.41
N LYS A 58 11.35 0.54 -12.35
CA LYS A 58 12.57 -0.17 -11.89
C LYS A 58 12.28 -1.14 -10.75
N MET A 59 11.06 -1.18 -10.23
CA MET A 59 10.69 -2.10 -9.15
C MET A 59 10.71 -3.54 -9.69
N PRO A 60 11.47 -4.45 -9.07
CA PRO A 60 11.46 -5.85 -9.48
C PRO A 60 10.07 -6.46 -9.36
N ASP A 61 9.69 -7.33 -10.30
CA ASP A 61 8.41 -8.04 -10.26
C ASP A 61 8.22 -8.80 -8.94
N ASP A 62 9.29 -9.37 -8.38
CA ASP A 62 9.25 -10.06 -7.08
C ASP A 62 8.86 -9.12 -5.93
N ASP A 63 9.30 -7.86 -5.97
CA ASP A 63 8.93 -6.87 -4.96
C ASP A 63 7.47 -6.43 -5.12
N VAL A 64 7.02 -6.24 -6.36
CA VAL A 64 5.61 -5.93 -6.68
C VAL A 64 4.70 -7.07 -6.22
N ASN A 65 5.04 -8.31 -6.57
CA ASN A 65 4.30 -9.51 -6.22
C ASN A 65 4.25 -9.71 -4.69
N TYR A 66 5.37 -9.47 -4.02
CA TYR A 66 5.45 -9.55 -2.56
C TYR A 66 4.52 -8.53 -1.90
N ILE A 67 4.58 -7.25 -2.31
CA ILE A 67 3.72 -6.19 -1.76
C ILE A 67 2.24 -6.54 -1.93
N ILE A 68 1.84 -6.92 -3.15
CA ILE A 68 0.45 -7.29 -3.45
C ILE A 68 0.02 -8.47 -2.58
N SER A 69 0.80 -9.56 -2.57
CA SER A 69 0.41 -10.78 -1.85
C SER A 69 0.28 -10.54 -0.35
N GLU A 70 1.23 -9.84 0.27
CA GLU A 70 1.18 -9.52 1.70
C GLU A 70 -0.03 -8.65 2.03
N CYS A 71 -0.24 -7.57 1.26
CA CYS A 71 -1.37 -6.67 1.48
C CYS A 71 -2.71 -7.38 1.30
N MET A 72 -2.87 -8.21 0.27
CA MET A 72 -4.12 -8.94 0.02
C MET A 72 -4.37 -10.02 1.06
N SER A 73 -3.33 -10.56 1.71
CA SER A 73 -3.46 -11.65 2.66
C SER A 73 -4.19 -11.29 3.96
N VAL A 74 -4.25 -9.99 4.29
CA VAL A 74 -4.92 -9.46 5.48
C VAL A 74 -6.30 -8.85 5.17
N VAL A 75 -6.78 -9.02 3.93
CA VAL A 75 -8.01 -8.39 3.45
C VAL A 75 -9.16 -9.40 3.41
N TYR A 76 -10.31 -8.91 3.86
CA TYR A 76 -11.57 -9.65 3.86
C TYR A 76 -12.65 -8.82 3.16
N ARG A 77 -13.56 -9.49 2.47
CA ARG A 77 -14.75 -8.92 1.84
C ARG A 77 -15.98 -9.36 2.62
N LEU A 78 -16.95 -8.48 2.78
CA LEU A 78 -18.28 -8.85 3.28
C LEU A 78 -19.01 -9.67 2.20
N ASP A 79 -19.35 -10.91 2.52
CA ASP A 79 -20.07 -11.82 1.65
C ASP A 79 -21.15 -12.56 2.46
N GLY A 80 -22.42 -12.31 2.15
CA GLY A 80 -23.55 -12.80 2.92
C GLY A 80 -23.50 -12.35 4.41
N PRO A 81 -23.52 -13.27 5.38
CA PRO A 81 -23.58 -12.94 6.80
C PRO A 81 -22.23 -12.57 7.43
N GLY A 82 -21.11 -12.65 6.69
CA GLY A 82 -19.78 -12.52 7.30
C GLY A 82 -18.68 -12.05 6.36
N TYR A 83 -17.50 -11.86 6.94
CA TYR A 83 -16.30 -11.47 6.22
C TYR A 83 -15.46 -12.69 5.85
N VAL A 84 -15.13 -12.81 4.57
CA VAL A 84 -14.35 -13.91 4.01
C VAL A 84 -13.07 -13.40 3.37
N ARG A 85 -12.00 -14.21 3.41
CA ARG A 85 -10.72 -13.82 2.80
C ARG A 85 -10.88 -13.60 1.30
N VAL A 86 -10.17 -12.60 0.78
CA VAL A 86 -10.17 -12.30 -0.66
C VAL A 86 -9.00 -12.93 -1.40
N TRP A 87 -8.03 -13.46 -0.66
CA TRP A 87 -6.75 -13.93 -1.19
C TRP A 87 -6.36 -15.29 -0.65
N THR A 88 -5.82 -16.13 -1.53
CA THR A 88 -5.22 -17.42 -1.15
C THR A 88 -3.71 -17.34 -1.29
N ARG A 89 -2.98 -17.36 -0.17
CA ARG A 89 -1.50 -17.26 -0.17
C ARG A 89 -0.80 -18.34 -1.02
N GLY A 90 -1.37 -19.54 -1.10
CA GLY A 90 -0.79 -20.64 -1.87
C GLY A 90 -0.87 -20.47 -3.39
N THR A 91 -1.89 -19.75 -3.89
CA THR A 91 -2.11 -19.57 -5.34
C THR A 91 -1.83 -18.15 -5.81
N ASN A 92 -1.59 -17.20 -4.90
CA ASN A 92 -1.41 -15.77 -5.19
C ASN A 92 -2.47 -15.22 -6.17
N LYS A 93 -3.74 -15.53 -5.88
CA LYS A 93 -4.89 -15.15 -6.73
C LYS A 93 -6.06 -14.65 -5.89
N PRO A 94 -6.88 -13.73 -6.45
CA PRO A 94 -8.16 -13.37 -5.87
C PRO A 94 -9.10 -14.57 -5.79
N MET A 95 -9.91 -14.62 -4.73
CA MET A 95 -10.96 -15.63 -4.58
C MET A 95 -12.23 -15.29 -5.35
N PHE A 96 -12.40 -14.03 -5.75
CA PHE A 96 -13.60 -13.53 -6.41
C PHE A 96 -13.27 -13.08 -7.84
N ALA A 97 -14.15 -13.40 -8.79
CA ALA A 97 -13.95 -13.12 -10.21
C ALA A 97 -14.08 -11.62 -10.56
N ASP A 98 -14.79 -10.85 -9.72
CA ASP A 98 -14.98 -9.41 -9.86
C ASP A 98 -13.79 -8.59 -9.31
N MET A 99 -12.77 -9.25 -8.77
CA MET A 99 -11.55 -8.60 -8.29
C MET A 99 -10.48 -8.56 -9.39
N ASP A 100 -10.57 -7.52 -10.22
CA ASP A 100 -9.57 -7.21 -11.22
C ASP A 100 -8.36 -6.44 -10.63
N MET A 101 -7.37 -6.17 -11.48
CA MET A 101 -6.15 -5.47 -11.08
C MET A 101 -6.43 -4.07 -10.51
N THR A 102 -7.47 -3.38 -10.98
CA THR A 102 -7.84 -2.06 -10.48
C THR A 102 -8.36 -2.13 -9.05
N VAL A 103 -9.21 -3.13 -8.74
CA VAL A 103 -9.67 -3.39 -7.37
C VAL A 103 -8.48 -3.75 -6.48
N LEU A 104 -7.61 -4.65 -6.93
CA LEU A 104 -6.41 -5.06 -6.18
C LEU A 104 -5.53 -3.86 -5.82
N LEU A 105 -5.20 -2.99 -6.79
CA LEU A 105 -4.35 -1.81 -6.54
C LEU A 105 -4.98 -0.85 -5.52
N ARG A 106 -6.30 -0.64 -5.57
CA ARG A 106 -7.00 0.22 -4.61
C ARG A 106 -6.94 -0.35 -3.19
N ILE A 107 -7.11 -1.66 -3.05
CA ILE A 107 -6.97 -2.34 -1.76
C ILE A 107 -5.51 -2.25 -1.27
N VAL A 108 -4.52 -2.53 -2.13
CA VAL A 108 -3.10 -2.43 -1.78
C VAL A 108 -2.79 -1.03 -1.28
N PHE A 109 -3.25 0.01 -1.98
CA PHE A 109 -3.04 1.40 -1.57
C PHE A 109 -3.63 1.67 -0.18
N GLN A 110 -4.84 1.20 0.10
CA GLN A 110 -5.47 1.32 1.42
C GLN A 110 -4.65 0.62 2.51
N VAL A 111 -4.26 -0.64 2.31
CA VAL A 111 -3.49 -1.42 3.28
C VAL A 111 -2.12 -0.82 3.53
N VAL A 112 -1.42 -0.41 2.48
CA VAL A 112 -0.12 0.27 2.58
C VAL A 112 -0.26 1.57 3.36
N SER A 113 -1.29 2.38 3.09
CA SER A 113 -1.50 3.65 3.78
C SER A 113 -1.71 3.43 5.28
N ASP A 114 -2.55 2.48 5.65
CA ASP A 114 -2.87 2.18 7.05
C ASP A 114 -1.67 1.59 7.82
N ASN A 115 -0.80 0.83 7.14
CA ASN A 115 0.34 0.16 7.77
C ASN A 115 1.65 0.96 7.73
N LEU A 116 1.82 1.90 6.78
CA LEU A 116 3.03 2.72 6.67
C LEU A 116 2.97 4.05 7.44
N LEU A 117 1.78 4.55 7.77
CA LEU A 117 1.63 5.76 8.60
C LEU A 117 2.44 5.69 9.91
N PRO A 118 2.41 4.58 10.68
CA PRO A 118 3.23 4.44 11.88
C PRO A 118 4.76 4.49 11.61
N PHE A 119 5.23 3.95 10.48
CA PHE A 119 6.64 3.98 10.10
C PHE A 119 7.12 5.40 9.76
N MET A 120 6.28 6.18 9.08
CA MET A 120 6.59 7.58 8.77
C MET A 120 6.68 8.42 10.05
N SER A 121 5.78 8.19 11.01
CA SER A 121 5.84 8.86 12.32
C SER A 121 7.08 8.47 13.13
N ALA A 122 7.49 7.20 13.12
CA ALA A 122 8.71 6.75 13.79
C ALA A 122 9.98 7.39 13.20
N GLY A 123 10.06 7.54 11.87
CA GLY A 123 11.16 8.22 11.20
C GLY A 123 11.24 9.72 11.51
N GLN A 124 10.11 10.40 11.71
CA GLN A 124 10.05 11.82 12.09
C GLN A 124 10.49 12.05 13.54
N GLN A 125 10.20 11.13 14.46
CA GLN A 125 10.64 11.20 15.86
C GLN A 125 12.15 10.94 16.00
N ALA A 126 12.77 10.28 15.02
CA ALA A 126 14.19 9.95 15.00
C ALA A 126 15.08 11.06 14.41
N SER A 127 14.57 12.25 14.09
CA SER A 127 15.39 13.42 13.73
C SER A 127 15.75 14.24 14.98
N PRO A 128 16.98 14.17 15.50
CA PRO A 128 17.46 15.12 16.49
C PRO A 128 18.09 16.28 15.72
N ASP A 129 17.34 17.36 15.50
CA ASP A 129 17.85 18.74 15.39
C ASP A 129 16.75 19.70 14.90
N GLN A 130 15.91 20.13 15.82
CA GLN A 130 15.39 21.49 15.80
C GLN A 130 15.91 22.18 17.06
N LYS A 131 17.06 22.83 16.94
CA LYS A 131 17.53 23.80 17.94
C LYS A 131 16.70 25.08 17.77
N PRO A 132 15.92 25.51 18.78
CA PRO A 132 15.24 26.80 18.69
C PRO A 132 16.28 27.93 18.75
N ALA A 133 16.11 28.90 17.86
CA ALA A 133 16.81 30.18 17.87
C ALA A 133 16.33 31.07 19.02
#